data_AF-A0A484FPB9-F1
#
_entry.id   AF-A0A484FPB9-F1
#
_cell.length_a   1.000
_cell.length_b   1.000
_cell.length_c   1.000
_cell.angle_alpha   90.00
_cell.angle_beta   90.00
_cell.angle_gamma   90.00
#
_symmetry.space_group_name_H-M   'P 1'
#
loop_
_entity.id
_entity.type
_entity.pdbx_description
1 polymer ?
#
loop_
_entity_poly.entity_id
_entity_poly.type
_entity_poly.pdbx_seq_one_letter_code
_entity_poly.pdbx_strand_id
1 'polypeptide(L)'
;MVCILPTIDRGPRTRKTTFDFPVVPRDPSVNPGFDAIPQHAQMNATDHHDRRHGRHLVHQSSALNRELLKMVTLLPSLWPCLDVRKAALHRPSHLSSWFNMPLSTYFAQAFVAVLLVIFGLHMQTTAAQVPAPACTNVDQANPLHSQHPNNATGVLNITMAIIPIPMTTARQVIPSQYGILENALRAVMPNFPAGMYPVVVQAGHDHDIRFQDLSIPDFSRAGFEFPFLDLLGDGASSFRWAPEQLISASNPVAIGGSQAYGTTVHAANFGPGCNAYEASPQGGTSFNGSAGTKHISLEMRRAPADQPIPYSLAMFDSIVNQPIFANGSTCDQQIRFFNTSLTQGVFEPVPVRGTIKADLGPFSTDTSFSDVAGFQAATPFIENNYLPCEMFRGYNPVRTT
;
A
#
# COMPACT_ATOMS: atom_id res chain seq x y z
N MET A 1 -58.99 -13.69 -44.92
CA MET A 1 -60.01 -14.49 -44.20
C MET A 1 -59.56 -15.93 -44.26
N VAL A 2 -59.59 -16.60 -43.10
CA VAL A 2 -59.59 -18.07 -42.90
C VAL A 2 -58.23 -18.80 -42.94
N CYS A 3 -57.80 -19.19 -41.74
CA CYS A 3 -56.96 -20.35 -41.42
C CYS A 3 -57.70 -21.66 -41.70
N ILE A 4 -57.02 -22.71 -42.17
CA ILE A 4 -57.39 -24.11 -41.89
C ILE A 4 -56.12 -24.97 -41.76
N LEU A 5 -56.04 -25.72 -40.66
CA LEU A 5 -55.07 -26.78 -40.32
C LEU A 5 -55.12 -27.97 -41.31
N PRO A 6 -54.12 -28.85 -41.31
CA PRO A 6 -54.50 -30.22 -40.93
C PRO A 6 -53.47 -31.00 -40.08
N THR A 7 -54.07 -31.78 -39.17
CA THR A 7 -53.79 -33.14 -38.68
C THR A 7 -52.37 -33.69 -38.43
N ILE A 8 -52.32 -34.31 -37.25
CA ILE A 8 -51.34 -35.19 -36.62
C ILE A 8 -51.13 -36.50 -37.41
N ASP A 9 -49.89 -36.99 -37.48
CA ASP A 9 -49.61 -38.43 -37.49
C ASP A 9 -48.38 -38.78 -36.62
N ARG A 10 -48.45 -39.96 -35.99
CA ARG A 10 -47.60 -40.44 -34.89
C ARG A 10 -46.32 -41.12 -35.39
N GLY A 11 -45.21 -40.88 -34.69
CA GLY A 11 -43.94 -41.62 -34.82
C GLY A 11 -43.30 -41.88 -33.44
N PRO A 12 -42.43 -42.89 -33.29
CA PRO A 12 -42.39 -43.75 -32.11
C PRO A 12 -41.54 -43.23 -30.94
N ARG A 13 -41.94 -43.67 -29.73
CA ARG A 13 -41.25 -43.48 -28.45
C ARG A 13 -39.83 -44.05 -28.48
N THR A 14 -38.84 -43.20 -28.25
CA THR A 14 -37.49 -43.59 -27.82
C THR A 14 -37.36 -43.54 -26.30
N ARG A 15 -36.76 -44.59 -25.75
CA ARG A 15 -36.45 -44.80 -24.32
C ARG A 15 -35.67 -43.62 -23.74
N LYS A 16 -36.14 -43.09 -22.59
CA LYS A 16 -35.29 -42.37 -21.64
C LYS A 16 -34.57 -43.39 -20.77
N THR A 17 -33.24 -43.43 -20.85
CA THR A 17 -32.37 -44.02 -19.85
C THR A 17 -32.22 -43.01 -18.71
N THR A 18 -32.81 -43.33 -17.56
CA THR A 18 -32.57 -42.64 -16.30
C THR A 18 -31.24 -43.15 -15.75
N PHE A 19 -30.27 -42.26 -15.57
CA PHE A 19 -29.08 -42.52 -14.76
C PHE A 19 -29.38 -42.06 -13.34
N ASP A 20 -29.59 -43.01 -12.45
CA ASP A 20 -29.65 -42.77 -11.01
C ASP A 20 -28.21 -42.63 -10.50
N PHE A 21 -27.87 -41.44 -9.97
CA PHE A 21 -26.68 -41.23 -9.16
C PHE A 21 -27.02 -41.54 -7.69
N PRO A 22 -26.16 -42.26 -6.95
CA PRO A 22 -26.39 -42.49 -5.53
C PRO A 22 -26.20 -41.17 -4.76
N VAL A 23 -27.26 -40.79 -4.05
CA VAL A 23 -27.26 -39.74 -3.03
C VAL A 23 -26.42 -40.23 -1.85
N VAL A 24 -25.26 -39.61 -1.64
CA VAL A 24 -24.49 -39.75 -0.40
C VAL A 24 -25.16 -38.89 0.68
N PRO A 25 -25.48 -39.43 1.87
CA PRO A 25 -26.06 -38.65 2.96
C PRO A 25 -25.04 -37.60 3.44
N ARG A 26 -25.45 -36.32 3.49
CA ARG A 26 -24.70 -35.29 4.22
C ARG A 26 -24.99 -35.44 5.71
N ASP A 27 -23.92 -35.68 6.46
CA ASP A 27 -23.88 -35.62 7.91
C ASP A 27 -24.05 -34.15 8.36
N PRO A 28 -25.08 -33.81 9.18
CA PRO A 28 -25.33 -32.44 9.63
C PRO A 28 -24.53 -32.04 10.89
N SER A 29 -23.47 -32.77 11.26
CA SER A 29 -22.77 -32.55 12.55
C SER A 29 -21.36 -31.94 12.49
N VAL A 30 -20.98 -31.27 11.39
CA VAL A 30 -19.69 -30.56 11.31
C VAL A 30 -19.90 -29.08 11.00
N ASN A 31 -20.01 -28.29 12.07
CA ASN A 31 -19.74 -26.86 12.05
C ASN A 31 -18.22 -26.68 11.89
N PRO A 32 -17.69 -26.05 10.83
CA PRO A 32 -16.35 -25.49 10.90
C PRO A 32 -16.47 -24.24 11.76
N GLY A 33 -16.21 -24.40 13.06
CA GLY A 33 -15.95 -23.26 13.92
C GLY A 33 -14.83 -22.45 13.31
N PHE A 34 -15.09 -21.16 13.08
CA PHE A 34 -14.03 -20.19 12.93
C PHE A 34 -13.21 -20.22 14.22
N ASP A 35 -12.07 -20.91 14.17
CA ASP A 35 -11.07 -20.77 15.22
C ASP A 35 -10.64 -19.31 15.24
N ALA A 36 -10.91 -18.67 16.37
CA ALA A 36 -10.52 -17.31 16.64
C ALA A 36 -9.02 -17.15 16.33
N ILE A 37 -8.70 -16.18 15.47
CA ILE A 37 -7.35 -15.64 15.39
C ILE A 37 -6.94 -15.26 16.82
N PRO A 38 -5.84 -15.79 17.36
CA PRO A 38 -5.47 -15.52 18.75
C PRO A 38 -5.17 -14.03 18.91
N GLN A 39 -6.11 -13.31 19.52
CA GLN A 39 -5.92 -11.95 20.02
C GLN A 39 -5.14 -12.00 21.34
N HIS A 40 -3.83 -12.20 21.32
CA HIS A 40 -2.91 -11.86 22.42
C HIS A 40 -1.49 -11.78 21.81
N ALA A 41 -0.65 -10.77 22.07
CA ALA A 41 -0.40 -10.12 23.35
C ALA A 41 0.01 -8.64 23.21
N GLN A 42 -0.67 -7.77 23.97
CA GLN A 42 -0.02 -6.60 24.54
C GLN A 42 0.89 -7.11 25.68
N MET A 43 2.21 -6.92 25.58
CA MET A 43 3.11 -7.12 26.71
C MET A 43 3.74 -5.80 27.13
N ASN A 44 3.51 -5.49 28.41
CA ASN A 44 4.18 -4.47 29.20
C ASN A 44 5.68 -4.71 29.20
N ALA A 45 6.44 -3.67 28.86
CA ALA A 45 7.88 -3.62 29.07
C ALA A 45 8.18 -3.68 30.58
N THR A 46 8.84 -4.75 31.02
CA THR A 46 9.52 -4.80 32.32
C THR A 46 11.01 -4.69 32.10
N ASP A 47 11.56 -3.73 32.82
CA ASP A 47 12.96 -3.30 32.86
C ASP A 47 13.84 -4.40 33.47
N HIS A 48 14.81 -4.90 32.72
CA HIS A 48 15.91 -5.68 33.26
C HIS A 48 17.25 -5.13 32.80
N HIS A 49 17.87 -4.40 33.72
CA HIS A 49 19.29 -4.11 33.74
C HIS A 49 20.11 -5.41 33.70
N ASP A 50 21.02 -5.52 32.73
CA ASP A 50 22.33 -6.10 33.04
C ASP A 50 23.47 -5.44 32.25
N ARG A 51 24.56 -5.21 32.99
CA ARG A 51 25.82 -4.62 32.53
C ARG A 51 26.80 -5.76 32.27
N ARG A 52 27.52 -5.71 31.14
CA ARG A 52 29.01 -5.59 31.07
C ARG A 52 29.58 -6.04 29.72
N HIS A 53 30.49 -5.18 29.23
CA HIS A 53 31.71 -5.43 28.45
C HIS A 53 31.58 -6.13 27.07
N GLY A 54 32.19 -5.64 25.99
CA GLY A 54 33.29 -4.69 25.89
C GLY A 54 33.66 -4.29 24.46
N ARG A 55 34.71 -3.47 24.43
CA ARG A 55 35.33 -2.72 23.32
C ARG A 55 35.72 -3.59 22.13
N HIS A 56 35.49 -3.13 20.90
CA HIS A 56 36.48 -2.47 20.02
C HIS A 56 35.95 -2.35 18.58
N LEU A 57 36.45 -1.30 17.88
CA LEU A 57 36.38 -1.04 16.42
C LEU A 57 35.01 -0.48 15.95
N VAL A 58 34.88 0.60 15.17
CA VAL A 58 35.70 1.15 14.07
C VAL A 58 35.51 2.68 13.97
N HIS A 59 36.60 3.37 13.62
CA HIS A 59 36.62 4.73 13.07
C HIS A 59 35.83 4.81 11.76
N GLN A 60 34.77 5.62 11.67
CA GLN A 60 34.40 6.40 10.47
C GLN A 60 33.10 7.18 10.73
N SER A 61 33.23 8.45 11.12
CA SER A 61 32.16 9.45 10.95
C SER A 61 32.78 10.84 11.04
N SER A 62 33.30 11.33 9.92
CA SER A 62 33.74 12.71 9.78
C SER A 62 33.53 13.18 8.34
N ALA A 63 32.29 13.11 7.85
CA ALA A 63 31.94 13.64 6.53
C ALA A 63 30.49 14.16 6.41
N LEU A 64 29.73 14.32 7.51
CA LEU A 64 28.36 14.88 7.45
C LEU A 64 28.19 16.27 8.09
N ASN A 65 29.24 16.85 8.70
CA ASN A 65 29.14 18.13 9.42
C ASN A 65 29.67 19.35 8.65
N ARG A 66 29.86 19.28 7.31
CA ARG A 66 30.39 20.39 6.50
C ARG A 66 29.45 20.96 5.42
N GLU A 67 28.25 20.41 5.25
CA GLU A 67 27.30 20.91 4.24
C GLU A 67 26.07 21.65 4.84
N LEU A 68 25.90 21.63 6.16
CA LEU A 68 24.87 22.41 6.88
C LEU A 68 25.27 23.87 7.17
N LEU A 69 26.49 24.30 6.79
CA LEU A 69 27.02 25.65 7.02
C LEU A 69 27.18 26.48 5.73
N LYS A 70 26.60 26.04 4.60
CA LYS A 70 26.67 26.75 3.30
C LYS A 70 25.34 27.29 2.78
N MET A 71 24.24 27.12 3.51
CA MET A 71 22.90 27.57 3.11
C MET A 71 22.41 28.87 3.77
N VAL A 72 23.33 29.74 4.23
CA VAL A 72 22.99 31.08 4.79
C VAL A 72 23.57 32.23 3.97
N THR A 73 24.06 31.98 2.76
CA THR A 73 24.48 33.04 1.84
C THR A 73 23.83 32.83 0.50
N LEU A 74 22.77 33.61 0.22
CA LEU A 74 22.45 34.28 -1.05
C LEU A 74 20.98 34.73 -1.05
N LEU A 75 20.75 35.95 -0.58
CA LEU A 75 19.58 36.77 -0.93
C LEU A 75 20.11 38.07 -1.58
N PRO A 76 19.77 38.39 -2.83
CA PRO A 76 19.79 39.75 -3.32
C PRO A 76 18.35 40.30 -3.19
N SER A 77 18.16 41.35 -2.39
CA SER A 77 18.24 42.75 -2.79
C SER A 77 16.86 43.31 -3.05
N LEU A 78 16.28 43.95 -2.04
CA LEU A 78 15.39 45.10 -2.14
C LEU A 78 15.31 45.62 -0.71
N TRP A 79 16.00 46.72 -0.41
CA TRP A 79 15.68 47.78 0.57
C TRP A 79 16.83 48.81 0.55
N PRO A 80 16.54 50.11 0.72
CA PRO A 80 17.52 51.18 0.48
C PRO A 80 18.53 51.30 1.63
N CYS A 81 19.77 51.61 1.26
CA CYS A 81 20.87 51.88 2.18
C CYS A 81 20.57 53.12 3.04
N LEU A 82 20.58 52.96 4.36
CA LEU A 82 20.67 54.07 5.30
C LEU A 82 22.14 54.49 5.46
N ASP A 83 22.42 55.77 5.25
CA ASP A 83 23.74 56.38 5.44
C ASP A 83 24.05 56.54 6.94
N VAL A 84 25.09 55.83 7.41
CA VAL A 84 25.47 55.74 8.84
C VAL A 84 26.46 56.85 9.27
N ARG A 85 26.76 57.85 8.43
CA ARG A 85 27.78 58.87 8.78
C ARG A 85 27.31 60.10 9.57
N LYS A 86 26.06 60.16 10.06
CA LYS A 86 25.58 61.28 10.90
C LYS A 86 24.77 60.85 12.14
N ALA A 87 25.33 59.99 12.98
CA ALA A 87 24.84 59.82 14.35
C ALA A 87 25.85 60.45 15.33
N ALA A 88 25.70 61.76 15.56
CA ALA A 88 26.41 62.45 16.63
C ALA A 88 25.95 61.92 17.98
N LEU A 89 26.93 61.67 18.87
CA LEU A 89 26.76 61.26 20.25
C LEU A 89 25.83 62.20 21.02
N HIS A 90 24.66 61.70 21.42
CA HIS A 90 23.94 62.18 22.59
C HIS A 90 23.93 61.07 23.63
N ARG A 91 24.68 61.31 24.73
CA ARG A 91 24.64 60.50 25.96
C ARG A 91 23.31 60.72 26.66
N PRO A 92 22.43 59.72 26.81
CA PRO A 92 21.30 59.82 27.71
C PRO A 92 21.79 59.42 29.11
N SER A 93 21.98 60.41 29.97
CA SER A 93 22.16 60.20 31.41
C SER A 93 20.79 59.92 32.05
N HIS A 94 20.22 58.73 31.83
CA HIS A 94 19.16 58.12 32.67
C HIS A 94 18.76 56.75 32.09
N LEU A 95 19.58 55.72 32.30
CA LEU A 95 19.22 54.31 32.08
C LEU A 95 19.71 53.49 33.26
N SER A 96 18.99 53.56 34.38
CA SER A 96 19.29 52.76 35.57
C SER A 96 18.07 52.05 36.18
N SER A 97 16.95 51.91 35.46
CA SER A 97 15.76 51.23 36.00
C SER A 97 15.20 50.07 35.17
N TRP A 98 15.86 49.61 34.11
CA TRP A 98 15.33 48.55 33.23
C TRP A 98 15.98 47.17 33.38
N PHE A 99 16.97 47.01 34.27
CA PHE A 99 17.71 45.75 34.46
C PHE A 99 17.25 44.87 35.64
N ASN A 100 16.09 45.15 36.24
CA ASN A 100 15.51 44.32 37.31
C ASN A 100 14.21 43.64 36.87
N MET A 101 14.16 43.09 35.65
CA MET A 101 13.13 42.09 35.35
C MET A 101 13.66 40.71 35.75
N PRO A 102 12.97 39.98 36.65
CA PRO A 102 13.42 38.66 37.08
C PRO A 102 13.49 37.72 35.88
N LEU A 103 14.53 36.87 35.82
CA LEU A 103 14.80 35.97 34.70
C LEU A 103 13.57 35.13 34.28
N SER A 104 12.63 34.87 35.19
CA SER A 104 11.37 34.18 34.92
C SER A 104 10.44 34.90 33.95
N THR A 105 10.44 36.25 33.90
CA THR A 105 9.58 37.00 32.97
C THR A 105 10.09 36.91 31.53
N TYR A 106 11.41 36.78 31.34
CA TYR A 106 12.00 36.57 30.01
C TYR A 106 11.63 35.20 29.43
N PHE A 107 11.65 34.14 30.25
CA PHE A 107 11.23 32.81 29.80
C PHE A 107 9.73 32.75 29.49
N ALA A 108 8.89 33.40 30.28
CA ALA A 108 7.46 33.48 30.01
C ALA A 108 7.17 34.21 28.69
N GLN A 109 7.84 35.33 28.42
CA GLN A 109 7.67 36.09 27.18
C GLN A 109 8.20 35.33 25.95
N ALA A 110 9.34 34.64 26.06
CA ALA A 110 9.87 33.80 25.00
C ALA A 110 8.94 32.62 24.69
N PHE A 111 8.36 31.98 25.72
CA PHE A 111 7.43 30.87 25.55
C PHE A 111 6.11 31.31 24.89
N VAL A 112 5.57 32.47 25.28
CA VAL A 112 4.38 33.07 24.63
C VAL A 112 4.66 33.44 23.17
N ALA A 113 5.84 33.99 22.86
CA ALA A 113 6.21 34.31 21.48
C ALA A 113 6.34 33.04 20.62
N VAL A 114 6.94 31.97 21.13
CA VAL A 114 7.03 30.68 20.44
C VAL A 114 5.64 30.05 20.24
N LEU A 115 4.77 30.08 21.25
CA LEU A 115 3.39 29.62 21.12
C LEU A 115 2.61 30.41 20.09
N LEU A 116 2.74 31.74 20.04
CA LEU A 116 2.08 32.58 19.04
C LEU A 116 2.60 32.33 17.62
N VAL A 117 3.89 32.00 17.46
CA VAL A 117 4.44 31.59 16.16
C VAL A 117 3.92 30.20 15.75
N ILE A 118 3.86 29.23 16.68
CA ILE A 118 3.31 27.89 16.41
C ILE A 118 1.81 27.97 16.08
N PHE A 119 1.03 28.75 16.83
CA PHE A 119 -0.38 29.00 16.56
C PHE A 119 -0.60 29.80 15.27
N GLY A 120 0.27 30.78 14.98
CA GLY A 120 0.24 31.53 13.71
C GLY A 120 0.51 30.63 12.50
N LEU A 121 1.45 29.68 12.62
CA LEU A 121 1.72 28.66 11.61
C LEU A 121 0.55 27.66 11.45
N HIS A 122 -0.17 27.34 12.54
CA HIS A 122 -1.38 26.50 12.46
C HIS A 122 -2.60 27.26 11.90
N MET A 123 -2.65 28.60 12.03
CA MET A 123 -3.77 29.42 11.57
C MET A 123 -3.63 29.91 10.12
N GLN A 124 -2.45 29.85 9.51
CA GLN A 124 -2.23 30.29 8.12
C GLN A 124 -2.56 29.24 7.04
N THR A 125 -2.99 28.03 7.41
CA THR A 125 -3.36 26.96 6.45
C THR A 125 -4.87 26.73 6.32
N THR A 126 -5.69 27.71 6.69
CA THR A 126 -7.12 27.75 6.30
C THR A 126 -7.32 28.67 5.09
N ALA A 127 -6.43 28.61 4.10
CA ALA A 127 -6.85 28.95 2.75
C ALA A 127 -8.02 28.02 2.42
N ALA A 128 -9.19 28.60 2.12
CA ALA A 128 -10.42 27.88 1.81
C ALA A 128 -10.11 26.77 0.79
N GLN A 129 -9.92 25.54 1.28
CA GLN A 129 -9.86 24.38 0.41
C GLN A 129 -11.25 24.31 -0.18
N VAL A 130 -11.37 24.66 -1.47
CA VAL A 130 -12.53 24.29 -2.28
C VAL A 130 -12.75 22.81 -1.96
N PRO A 131 -13.92 22.43 -1.38
CA PRO A 131 -14.18 21.04 -1.08
C PRO A 131 -13.89 20.27 -2.36
N ALA A 132 -12.91 19.35 -2.30
CA ALA A 132 -12.69 18.45 -3.41
C ALA A 132 -14.07 17.86 -3.76
N PRO A 133 -14.45 17.81 -5.05
CA PRO A 133 -15.76 17.31 -5.44
C PRO A 133 -16.01 16.00 -4.70
N ALA A 134 -17.13 15.92 -3.98
CA ALA A 134 -17.46 14.79 -3.14
C ALA A 134 -17.30 13.52 -3.96
N CYS A 135 -16.28 12.76 -3.60
CA CYS A 135 -15.84 11.58 -4.31
C CYS A 135 -16.84 10.47 -3.98
N THR A 136 -17.77 10.18 -4.89
CA THR A 136 -18.66 9.02 -4.73
C THR A 136 -17.94 7.82 -5.31
N ASN A 137 -17.22 7.09 -4.46
CA ASN A 137 -16.68 5.79 -4.81
C ASN A 137 -17.81 4.85 -5.25
N VAL A 138 -17.59 4.08 -6.31
CA VAL A 138 -18.58 3.14 -6.87
C VAL A 138 -18.60 1.80 -6.11
N ASP A 139 -17.69 1.62 -5.15
CA ASP A 139 -17.49 0.36 -4.44
C ASP A 139 -18.35 0.20 -3.16
N GLN A 140 -18.37 -1.02 -2.62
CA GLN A 140 -19.12 -1.38 -1.42
C GLN A 140 -18.41 -0.98 -0.13
N ALA A 141 -19.17 -0.68 0.92
CA ALA A 141 -18.63 -0.41 2.25
C ALA A 141 -17.78 -1.57 2.82
N ASN A 142 -16.85 -1.25 3.71
CA ASN A 142 -16.00 -2.18 4.43
C ASN A 142 -16.86 -3.08 5.36
N PRO A 143 -16.96 -4.39 5.08
CA PRO A 143 -17.80 -5.31 5.87
C PRO A 143 -17.12 -5.78 7.16
N LEU A 144 -15.82 -5.49 7.36
CA LEU A 144 -15.01 -6.03 8.44
C LEU A 144 -14.94 -5.11 9.66
N HIS A 145 -15.19 -3.82 9.50
CA HIS A 145 -14.96 -2.85 10.57
C HIS A 145 -15.74 -3.17 11.87
N SER A 146 -17.01 -3.53 11.76
CA SER A 146 -17.85 -3.88 12.93
C SER A 146 -17.43 -5.19 13.60
N GLN A 147 -16.77 -6.09 12.86
CA GLN A 147 -16.32 -7.39 13.34
C GLN A 147 -14.91 -7.32 13.96
N HIS A 148 -14.11 -6.34 13.52
CA HIS A 148 -12.72 -6.14 13.94
C HIS A 148 -12.45 -4.69 14.37
N PRO A 149 -13.16 -4.16 15.39
CA PRO A 149 -13.08 -2.73 15.75
C PRO A 149 -11.70 -2.30 16.26
N ASN A 150 -10.88 -3.25 16.73
CA ASN A 150 -9.53 -3.02 17.25
C ASN A 150 -8.42 -3.24 16.22
N ASN A 151 -8.76 -3.53 14.97
CA ASN A 151 -7.80 -3.66 13.88
C ASN A 151 -8.03 -2.56 12.85
N ALA A 152 -6.97 -2.21 12.10
CA ALA A 152 -7.15 -1.40 10.91
C ALA A 152 -7.81 -2.27 9.86
N THR A 153 -8.92 -1.80 9.30
CA THR A 153 -9.67 -2.50 8.25
C THR A 153 -10.04 -1.53 7.16
N GLY A 154 -10.22 -2.02 5.94
CA GLY A 154 -10.64 -1.21 4.80
C GLY A 154 -10.93 -2.09 3.60
N VAL A 155 -11.09 -1.46 2.44
CA VAL A 155 -11.26 -2.16 1.16
C VAL A 155 -10.18 -1.70 0.19
N LEU A 156 -9.58 -2.68 -0.50
CA LEU A 156 -8.67 -2.46 -1.61
C LEU A 156 -9.37 -2.85 -2.91
N ASN A 157 -9.79 -1.86 -3.68
CA ASN A 157 -10.25 -2.07 -5.03
C ASN A 157 -9.11 -1.79 -5.99
N ILE A 158 -8.52 -2.87 -6.51
CA ILE A 158 -7.26 -2.74 -7.25
C ILE A 158 -7.20 -3.68 -8.43
N THR A 159 -6.36 -3.31 -9.39
CA THR A 159 -5.77 -4.26 -10.32
C THR A 159 -4.54 -4.88 -9.67
N MET A 160 -4.52 -6.21 -9.60
CA MET A 160 -3.33 -7.00 -9.27
C MET A 160 -2.91 -7.74 -10.51
N ALA A 161 -1.64 -7.64 -10.93
CA ALA A 161 -1.13 -8.42 -12.04
C ALA A 161 0.28 -8.93 -11.77
N ILE A 162 0.62 -10.07 -12.38
CA ILE A 162 1.95 -10.65 -12.29
C ILE A 162 2.71 -10.35 -13.58
N ILE A 163 3.91 -9.80 -13.40
CA ILE A 163 4.88 -9.49 -14.42
C ILE A 163 6.02 -10.51 -14.30
N PRO A 164 6.15 -11.46 -15.23
CA PRO A 164 7.30 -12.34 -15.27
C PRO A 164 8.54 -11.55 -15.69
N ILE A 165 9.56 -11.52 -14.84
CA ILE A 165 10.89 -10.98 -15.18
C ILE A 165 11.93 -12.10 -15.11
N PRO A 166 13.04 -12.02 -15.86
CA PRO A 166 14.14 -12.96 -15.70
C PRO A 166 14.64 -12.98 -14.24
N MET A 167 14.94 -14.16 -13.71
CA MET A 167 15.51 -14.32 -12.36
C MET A 167 16.80 -13.51 -12.19
N THR A 168 17.59 -13.37 -13.26
CA THR A 168 18.78 -12.50 -13.29
C THR A 168 18.41 -11.03 -13.06
N THR A 169 17.33 -10.54 -13.66
CA THR A 169 16.81 -9.18 -13.41
C THR A 169 16.31 -9.04 -11.98
N ALA A 170 15.57 -10.02 -11.45
CA ALA A 170 15.14 -10.02 -10.06
C ALA A 170 16.32 -9.88 -9.09
N ARG A 171 17.40 -10.62 -9.33
CA ARG A 171 18.65 -10.55 -8.54
C ARG A 171 19.43 -9.25 -8.69
N GLN A 172 19.25 -8.52 -9.77
CA GLN A 172 19.86 -7.19 -9.93
C GLN A 172 19.13 -6.12 -9.12
N VAL A 173 17.81 -6.26 -8.97
CA VAL A 173 16.96 -5.22 -8.36
C VAL A 173 16.63 -5.48 -6.89
N ILE A 174 16.55 -6.75 -6.47
CA ILE A 174 16.33 -7.14 -5.08
C ILE A 174 17.66 -7.04 -4.32
N PRO A 175 17.69 -6.39 -3.13
CA PRO A 175 18.89 -6.30 -2.31
C PRO A 175 19.48 -7.68 -2.01
N SER A 176 20.79 -7.82 -2.19
CA SER A 176 21.48 -9.12 -2.16
C SER A 176 21.41 -9.85 -0.83
N GLN A 177 21.11 -9.13 0.26
CA GLN A 177 20.90 -9.74 1.58
C GLN A 177 19.61 -10.57 1.68
N TYR A 178 18.65 -10.39 0.76
CA TYR A 178 17.39 -11.14 0.76
C TYR A 178 17.49 -12.35 -0.18
N GLY A 179 17.30 -13.54 0.37
CA GLY A 179 17.15 -14.75 -0.43
C GLY A 179 15.88 -14.69 -1.28
N ILE A 180 15.81 -15.49 -2.35
CA ILE A 180 14.56 -15.75 -3.08
C ILE A 180 14.25 -17.21 -2.85
N LEU A 181 13.08 -17.48 -2.28
CA LEU A 181 12.59 -18.80 -1.94
C LEU A 181 11.98 -19.45 -3.18
N GLU A 182 12.82 -19.92 -4.09
CA GLU A 182 12.36 -20.57 -5.33
C GLU A 182 11.47 -21.80 -5.05
N ASN A 183 11.74 -22.54 -3.97
CA ASN A 183 10.87 -23.66 -3.56
C ASN A 183 9.45 -23.18 -3.18
N ALA A 184 9.34 -22.08 -2.44
CA ALA A 184 8.05 -21.51 -2.07
C ALA A 184 7.31 -20.94 -3.30
N LEU A 185 8.04 -20.25 -4.18
CA LEU A 185 7.52 -19.78 -5.48
C LEU A 185 6.95 -20.95 -6.28
N ARG A 186 7.69 -22.06 -6.41
CA ARG A 186 7.25 -23.25 -7.16
C ARG A 186 6.10 -23.99 -6.51
N ALA A 187 6.02 -23.99 -5.18
CA ALA A 187 4.90 -24.57 -4.46
C ALA A 187 3.58 -23.80 -4.73
N VAL A 188 3.65 -22.47 -4.80
CA VAL A 188 2.47 -21.63 -5.10
C VAL A 188 2.18 -21.57 -6.60
N MET A 189 3.22 -21.50 -7.44
CA MET A 189 3.12 -21.31 -8.89
C MET A 189 3.89 -22.42 -9.65
N PRO A 190 3.40 -23.68 -9.62
CA PRO A 190 4.14 -24.82 -10.18
C PRO A 190 4.43 -24.68 -11.67
N ASN A 191 3.53 -24.05 -12.42
CA ASN A 191 3.64 -23.85 -13.87
C ASN A 191 4.22 -22.47 -14.25
N PHE A 192 4.76 -21.70 -13.29
CA PHE A 192 5.40 -20.44 -13.63
C PHE A 192 6.58 -20.69 -14.59
N PRO A 193 6.91 -19.80 -15.54
CA PRO A 193 8.00 -20.07 -16.47
C PRO A 193 9.34 -20.35 -15.75
N ALA A 194 10.12 -21.29 -16.28
CA ALA A 194 11.44 -21.60 -15.74
C ALA A 194 12.39 -20.39 -15.87
N GLY A 195 13.23 -20.15 -14.86
CA GLY A 195 14.16 -19.02 -14.86
C GLY A 195 13.50 -17.63 -14.77
N MET A 196 12.20 -17.55 -14.51
CA MET A 196 11.48 -16.29 -14.28
C MET A 196 11.12 -16.11 -12.80
N TYR A 197 10.93 -14.86 -12.40
CA TYR A 197 10.47 -14.41 -11.10
C TYR A 197 9.19 -13.56 -11.23
N PRO A 198 8.17 -13.75 -10.38
CA PRO A 198 6.91 -13.00 -10.44
C PRO A 198 7.03 -11.68 -9.68
N VAL A 199 7.01 -10.55 -10.39
CA VAL A 199 6.76 -9.24 -9.78
C VAL A 199 5.27 -9.00 -9.74
N VAL A 200 4.74 -8.57 -8.60
CA VAL A 200 3.32 -8.20 -8.47
C VAL A 200 3.21 -6.68 -8.63
N VAL A 201 2.35 -6.23 -9.53
CA VAL A 201 1.84 -4.86 -9.47
C VAL A 201 0.56 -4.84 -8.65
N GLN A 202 0.41 -3.85 -7.80
CA GLN A 202 -0.86 -3.50 -7.19
C GLN A 202 -1.12 -2.02 -7.49
N ALA A 203 -2.28 -1.71 -8.06
CA ALA A 203 -2.65 -0.36 -8.43
C ALA A 203 -4.17 -0.17 -8.34
N GLY A 204 -4.62 0.82 -7.57
CA GLY A 204 -6.03 1.15 -7.45
C GLY A 204 -6.31 2.04 -6.25
N HIS A 205 -7.44 1.78 -5.60
CA HIS A 205 -8.06 2.66 -4.63
C HIS A 205 -8.32 1.96 -3.29
N ASP A 206 -7.81 2.57 -2.23
CA ASP A 206 -7.96 2.19 -0.84
C ASP A 206 -9.07 3.06 -0.25
N HIS A 207 -10.11 2.44 0.32
CA HIS A 207 -11.27 3.19 0.82
C HIS A 207 -11.95 2.56 2.03
N ASP A 208 -12.78 3.36 2.69
CA ASP A 208 -13.50 3.03 3.94
C ASP A 208 -12.56 2.42 4.99
N ILE A 209 -11.36 3.02 5.08
CA ILE A 209 -10.32 2.60 6.00
C ILE A 209 -10.63 3.14 7.38
N ARG A 210 -10.66 2.24 8.36
CA ARG A 210 -11.04 2.53 9.73
C ARG A 210 -10.16 1.80 10.73
N PHE A 211 -9.91 2.47 11.85
CA PHE A 211 -9.30 1.91 13.04
C PHE A 211 -9.99 2.52 14.25
N GLN A 212 -10.75 1.72 15.01
CA GLN A 212 -11.66 2.24 16.04
C GLN A 212 -12.55 3.35 15.44
N ASP A 213 -12.73 4.47 16.14
CA ASP A 213 -13.52 5.61 15.65
C ASP A 213 -12.77 6.50 14.64
N LEU A 214 -11.53 6.17 14.30
CA LEU A 214 -10.73 6.91 13.32
C LEU A 214 -10.99 6.39 11.92
N SER A 215 -11.15 7.32 10.97
CA SER A 215 -11.23 7.02 9.54
C SER A 215 -10.08 7.71 8.82
N ILE A 216 -9.42 6.95 7.94
CA ILE A 216 -8.42 7.50 7.02
C ILE A 216 -9.16 7.85 5.73
N PRO A 217 -9.01 9.07 5.19
CA PRO A 217 -9.62 9.43 3.91
C PRO A 217 -9.23 8.44 2.81
N ASP A 218 -10.12 8.23 1.85
CA ASP A 218 -9.82 7.39 0.70
C ASP A 218 -8.60 7.91 -0.07
N PHE A 219 -7.83 7.00 -0.66
CA PHE A 219 -6.66 7.35 -1.47
C PHE A 219 -6.39 6.28 -2.52
N SER A 220 -5.58 6.63 -3.51
CA SER A 220 -5.09 5.68 -4.49
C SER A 220 -3.62 5.43 -4.27
N ARG A 221 -3.20 4.21 -4.58
CA ARG A 221 -1.79 3.83 -4.55
C ARG A 221 -1.44 2.91 -5.71
N ALA A 222 -0.17 2.90 -6.06
CA ALA A 222 0.36 1.98 -7.03
C ALA A 222 1.85 1.71 -6.83
N GLY A 223 2.29 0.48 -7.07
CA GLY A 223 3.70 0.12 -6.97
C GLY A 223 3.97 -1.33 -7.32
N PHE A 224 5.25 -1.68 -7.29
CA PHE A 224 5.73 -3.04 -7.48
C PHE A 224 6.04 -3.72 -6.15
N GLU A 225 5.77 -5.01 -6.10
CA GLU A 225 6.07 -5.87 -4.96
C GLU A 225 6.79 -7.13 -5.42
N PHE A 226 7.75 -7.55 -4.61
CA PHE A 226 8.66 -8.66 -4.88
C PHE A 226 8.41 -9.75 -3.82
N PRO A 227 7.56 -10.76 -4.10
CA PRO A 227 7.22 -11.84 -3.16
C PRO A 227 8.29 -12.93 -3.02
N PHE A 228 8.05 -13.88 -2.11
CA PHE A 228 8.91 -15.04 -1.89
C PHE A 228 10.34 -14.69 -1.47
N LEU A 229 10.51 -13.60 -0.71
CA LEU A 229 11.81 -13.22 -0.20
C LEU A 229 12.08 -13.85 1.17
N ASP A 230 13.31 -14.32 1.35
CA ASP A 230 13.83 -14.80 2.63
C ASP A 230 14.48 -13.63 3.37
N LEU A 231 13.65 -12.85 4.06
CA LEU A 231 14.12 -11.73 4.87
C LEU A 231 14.90 -12.21 6.11
N LEU A 232 14.51 -13.35 6.68
CA LEU A 232 15.02 -13.84 7.96
C LEU A 232 16.19 -14.83 7.84
N GLY A 233 16.54 -15.23 6.61
CA GLY A 233 17.61 -16.19 6.33
C GLY A 233 17.28 -17.61 6.79
N ASP A 234 16.00 -17.97 6.89
CA ASP A 234 15.58 -19.29 7.39
C ASP A 234 15.15 -20.28 6.32
N GLY A 235 15.15 -19.86 5.05
CA GLY A 235 14.81 -20.71 3.92
C GLY A 235 13.33 -21.09 3.84
N ALA A 236 12.44 -20.50 4.65
CA ALA A 236 11.03 -20.91 4.74
C ALA A 236 10.04 -19.74 4.79
N SER A 237 10.33 -18.69 5.57
CA SER A 237 9.40 -17.58 5.82
C SER A 237 9.36 -16.64 4.61
N SER A 238 8.24 -16.61 3.89
CA SER A 238 8.09 -15.81 2.66
C SER A 238 7.57 -14.41 2.96
N PHE A 239 8.30 -13.40 2.46
CA PHE A 239 7.93 -11.98 2.56
C PHE A 239 7.77 -11.34 1.17
N ARG A 240 7.06 -10.20 1.14
CA ARG A 240 6.99 -9.28 0.01
C ARG A 240 7.79 -8.02 0.29
N TRP A 241 8.68 -7.66 -0.62
CA TRP A 241 9.37 -6.37 -0.56
C TRP A 241 8.70 -5.34 -1.46
N ALA A 242 8.42 -4.16 -0.93
CA ALA A 242 7.80 -3.04 -1.64
C ALA A 242 8.65 -1.78 -1.48
N PRO A 243 9.65 -1.55 -2.34
CA PRO A 243 10.62 -0.48 -2.15
C PRO A 243 10.09 0.92 -2.45
N GLU A 244 9.16 1.03 -3.40
CA GLU A 244 8.73 2.31 -3.95
C GLU A 244 7.26 2.27 -4.35
N GLN A 245 6.53 3.35 -4.03
CA GLN A 245 5.10 3.48 -4.28
C GLN A 245 4.73 4.92 -4.65
N LEU A 246 3.69 5.06 -5.47
CA LEU A 246 2.91 6.28 -5.60
C LEU A 246 1.73 6.21 -4.63
N ILE A 247 1.45 7.29 -3.90
CA ILE A 247 0.27 7.42 -3.01
C ILE A 247 -0.35 8.80 -3.23
N SER A 248 -1.68 8.92 -3.15
CA SER A 248 -2.38 10.19 -3.41
C SER A 248 -1.78 11.33 -2.58
N ALA A 249 -1.37 12.41 -3.25
CA ALA A 249 -0.77 13.58 -2.62
C ALA A 249 -1.68 14.25 -1.56
N SER A 250 -2.99 14.05 -1.69
CA SER A 250 -4.00 14.52 -0.74
C SER A 250 -4.05 13.73 0.56
N ASN A 251 -3.33 12.61 0.69
CA ASN A 251 -3.38 11.74 1.87
C ASN A 251 -2.02 11.63 2.59
N PRO A 252 -1.64 12.64 3.40
CA PRO A 252 -0.37 12.64 4.12
C PRO A 252 -0.27 11.51 5.17
N VAL A 253 -1.40 11.02 5.69
CA VAL A 253 -1.42 9.91 6.66
C VAL A 253 -0.99 8.61 6.00
N ALA A 254 -1.53 8.28 4.82
CA ALA A 254 -1.14 7.11 4.04
C ALA A 254 0.32 7.18 3.58
N ILE A 255 0.77 8.38 3.13
CA ILE A 255 2.17 8.61 2.77
C ILE A 255 3.10 8.35 3.95
N GLY A 256 2.82 8.98 5.10
CA GLY A 256 3.62 8.82 6.32
C GLY A 256 3.62 7.37 6.83
N GLY A 257 2.47 6.69 6.77
CA GLY A 257 2.32 5.29 7.14
C GLY A 257 3.22 4.37 6.32
N SER A 258 3.21 4.50 4.99
CA SER A 258 4.07 3.69 4.11
C SER A 258 5.56 4.03 4.28
N GLN A 259 5.90 5.32 4.42
CA GLN A 259 7.29 5.76 4.67
C GLN A 259 7.86 5.22 5.99
N ALA A 260 7.03 4.99 7.01
CA ALA A 260 7.47 4.45 8.29
C ALA A 260 8.00 3.01 8.19
N TYR A 261 7.64 2.26 7.14
CA TYR A 261 8.22 0.94 6.83
C TYR A 261 9.50 1.02 5.99
N GLY A 262 9.92 2.22 5.59
CA GLY A 262 11.07 2.47 4.73
C GLY A 262 10.76 2.51 3.23
N THR A 263 9.48 2.50 2.85
CA THR A 263 9.07 2.63 1.45
C THR A 263 9.40 4.03 0.95
N THR A 264 10.00 4.14 -0.23
CA THR A 264 10.11 5.41 -0.94
C THR A 264 8.73 5.76 -1.50
N VAL A 265 8.11 6.82 -0.98
CA VAL A 265 6.77 7.23 -1.42
C VAL A 265 6.84 8.54 -2.19
N HIS A 266 6.22 8.57 -3.35
CA HIS A 266 6.01 9.80 -4.11
C HIS A 266 4.54 10.23 -4.00
N ALA A 267 4.34 11.46 -3.53
CA ALA A 267 3.02 12.09 -3.48
C ALA A 267 2.52 12.34 -4.91
N ALA A 268 1.48 11.62 -5.32
CA ALA A 268 1.07 11.50 -6.72
C ALA A 268 -0.37 11.98 -6.96
N ASN A 269 -0.66 12.34 -8.22
CA ASN A 269 -2.01 12.52 -8.73
C ASN A 269 -2.44 11.27 -9.49
N PHE A 270 -3.71 10.90 -9.37
CA PHE A 270 -4.26 9.69 -9.98
C PHE A 270 -5.44 9.98 -10.90
N GLY A 271 -5.56 9.16 -11.94
CA GLY A 271 -6.66 9.12 -12.90
C GLY A 271 -7.15 7.66 -13.06
N PRO A 272 -8.40 7.34 -12.70
CA PRO A 272 -9.38 8.22 -12.05
C PRO A 272 -9.00 8.54 -10.60
N GLY A 273 -9.44 9.71 -10.11
CA GLY A 273 -9.11 10.16 -8.75
C GLY A 273 -9.90 9.49 -7.62
N CYS A 274 -11.01 8.82 -7.97
CA CYS A 274 -12.04 8.35 -7.03
C CYS A 274 -12.41 6.87 -7.17
N ASN A 275 -11.76 6.18 -8.10
CA ASN A 275 -12.08 4.80 -8.44
C ASN A 275 -10.78 4.04 -8.67
N ALA A 276 -10.87 2.71 -8.59
CA ALA A 276 -9.74 1.83 -8.86
C ALA A 276 -9.25 1.91 -10.31
N TYR A 277 -10.14 2.24 -11.24
CA TYR A 277 -9.92 2.33 -12.68
C TYR A 277 -11.16 2.92 -13.36
N GLU A 278 -11.02 3.43 -14.57
CA GLU A 278 -12.14 3.95 -15.39
C GLU A 278 -12.24 3.21 -16.71
N ALA A 279 -13.39 3.26 -17.38
CA ALA A 279 -13.56 2.63 -18.68
C ALA A 279 -12.68 3.30 -19.75
N SER A 280 -11.86 2.51 -20.46
CA SER A 280 -11.06 3.01 -21.58
C SER A 280 -11.91 3.10 -22.87
N PRO A 281 -11.68 4.10 -23.74
CA PRO A 281 -12.38 4.22 -25.03
C PRO A 281 -12.24 2.99 -25.94
N GLN A 282 -11.17 2.21 -25.77
CA GLN A 282 -10.84 1.06 -26.60
C GLN A 282 -11.39 -0.27 -26.06
N GLY A 283 -12.37 -0.22 -25.15
CA GLY A 283 -12.97 -1.38 -24.52
C GLY A 283 -12.00 -2.04 -23.54
N GLY A 284 -12.10 -1.68 -22.27
CA GLY A 284 -11.16 -2.03 -21.21
C GLY A 284 -11.24 -1.05 -20.06
N THR A 285 -10.21 -1.01 -19.23
CA THR A 285 -10.09 -0.11 -18.08
C THR A 285 -8.70 0.49 -18.00
N SER A 286 -8.60 1.75 -17.60
CA SER A 286 -7.35 2.47 -17.41
C SER A 286 -7.16 2.91 -15.96
N PHE A 287 -5.90 2.97 -15.53
CA PHE A 287 -5.48 3.58 -14.27
C PHE A 287 -4.13 4.26 -14.46
N ASN A 288 -3.98 5.49 -13.99
CA ASN A 288 -2.77 6.29 -14.15
C ASN A 288 -2.41 6.98 -12.84
N GLY A 289 -1.13 6.97 -12.47
CA GLY A 289 -0.58 7.70 -11.34
C GLY A 289 0.70 8.44 -11.76
N SER A 290 0.91 9.66 -11.26
CA SER A 290 2.12 10.43 -11.58
C SER A 290 2.56 11.39 -10.47
N ALA A 291 3.88 11.52 -10.30
CA ALA A 291 4.56 12.41 -9.37
C ALA A 291 5.89 12.89 -9.98
N GLY A 292 5.91 14.09 -10.58
CA GLY A 292 7.08 14.58 -11.31
C GLY A 292 7.41 13.69 -12.51
N THR A 293 8.61 13.09 -12.53
CA THR A 293 8.99 12.12 -13.58
C THR A 293 8.50 10.71 -13.31
N LYS A 294 8.15 10.41 -12.05
CA LYS A 294 7.70 9.08 -11.63
C LYS A 294 6.25 8.87 -12.05
N HIS A 295 5.96 7.70 -12.59
CA HIS A 295 4.63 7.40 -13.09
C HIS A 295 4.37 5.90 -13.16
N ILE A 296 3.08 5.54 -13.20
CA ILE A 296 2.60 4.21 -13.55
C ILE A 296 1.28 4.34 -14.32
N SER A 297 1.13 3.53 -15.36
CA SER A 297 -0.04 3.49 -16.23
C SER A 297 -0.41 2.04 -16.51
N LEU A 298 -1.67 1.70 -16.31
CA LEU A 298 -2.26 0.39 -16.56
C LEU A 298 -3.36 0.55 -17.60
N GLU A 299 -3.28 -0.26 -18.64
CA GLU A 299 -4.34 -0.42 -19.64
C GLU A 299 -4.72 -1.90 -19.69
N MET A 300 -5.89 -2.23 -19.15
CA MET A 300 -6.33 -3.60 -18.89
C MET A 300 -7.62 -3.90 -19.65
N ARG A 301 -7.79 -5.16 -20.05
CA ARG A 301 -9.03 -5.68 -20.63
C ARG A 301 -9.39 -6.97 -19.94
N ARG A 302 -10.69 -7.26 -19.86
CA ARG A 302 -11.15 -8.60 -19.44
C ARG A 302 -10.48 -9.65 -20.33
N ALA A 303 -9.87 -10.65 -19.70
CA ALA A 303 -9.24 -11.74 -20.42
C ALA A 303 -10.31 -12.49 -21.23
N PRO A 304 -10.08 -12.71 -22.54
CA PRO A 304 -11.07 -13.37 -23.37
C PRO A 304 -11.10 -14.86 -23.06
N ALA A 305 -12.24 -15.51 -23.30
CA ALA A 305 -12.46 -16.91 -22.92
C ALA A 305 -11.48 -17.89 -23.61
N ASP A 306 -10.99 -17.54 -24.79
CA ASP A 306 -10.02 -18.31 -25.58
C ASP A 306 -8.56 -18.04 -25.17
N GLN A 307 -8.30 -17.02 -24.36
CA GLN A 307 -6.97 -16.71 -23.81
C GLN A 307 -7.06 -16.47 -22.29
N PRO A 308 -7.35 -17.52 -21.50
CA PRO A 308 -7.42 -17.39 -20.06
C PRO A 308 -6.08 -16.90 -19.48
N ILE A 309 -6.16 -16.27 -18.31
CA ILE A 309 -4.97 -15.92 -17.55
C ILE A 309 -4.35 -17.19 -16.92
N PRO A 310 -3.01 -17.26 -16.80
CA PRO A 310 -2.33 -18.45 -16.30
C PRO A 310 -2.32 -18.56 -14.75
N TYR A 311 -2.98 -17.63 -14.05
CA TYR A 311 -2.93 -17.49 -12.60
C TYR A 311 -4.30 -17.70 -11.98
N SER A 312 -4.38 -18.43 -10.87
CA SER A 312 -5.61 -18.58 -10.10
C SER A 312 -5.73 -17.51 -9.01
N LEU A 313 -6.95 -17.27 -8.54
CA LEU A 313 -7.17 -16.37 -7.42
C LEU A 313 -6.46 -16.86 -6.14
N ALA A 314 -6.44 -18.17 -5.90
CA ALA A 314 -5.73 -18.78 -4.77
C ALA A 314 -4.21 -18.55 -4.81
N MET A 315 -3.62 -18.43 -6.01
CA MET A 315 -2.22 -18.01 -6.14
C MET A 315 -2.03 -16.57 -5.69
N PHE A 316 -2.90 -15.65 -6.13
CA PHE A 316 -2.86 -14.26 -5.68
C PHE A 316 -3.06 -14.15 -4.18
N ASP A 317 -4.07 -14.81 -3.61
CA ASP A 317 -4.33 -14.89 -2.17
C ASP A 317 -3.09 -15.33 -1.38
N SER A 318 -2.42 -16.40 -1.82
CA SER A 318 -1.18 -16.89 -1.21
C SER A 318 0.01 -15.92 -1.33
N ILE A 319 0.04 -15.09 -2.38
CA ILE A 319 1.10 -14.13 -2.62
C ILE A 319 0.86 -12.86 -1.83
N VAL A 320 -0.29 -12.21 -2.00
CA VAL A 320 -0.59 -10.90 -1.41
C VAL A 320 -0.80 -10.94 0.09
N ASN A 321 -1.07 -12.11 0.69
CA ASN A 321 -1.14 -12.28 2.14
C ASN A 321 0.21 -12.64 2.79
N GLN A 322 1.32 -12.61 2.04
CA GLN A 322 2.66 -12.61 2.64
C GLN A 322 2.92 -11.27 3.36
N PRO A 323 3.62 -11.26 4.51
CA PRO A 323 3.99 -10.02 5.20
C PRO A 323 4.82 -9.13 4.28
N ILE A 324 4.56 -7.83 4.32
CA ILE A 324 5.18 -6.83 3.45
C ILE A 324 6.20 -6.00 4.23
N PHE A 325 7.31 -5.63 3.59
CA PHE A 325 8.36 -4.80 4.18
C PHE A 325 9.06 -3.93 3.13
N ALA A 326 9.78 -2.91 3.59
CA ALA A 326 10.72 -2.15 2.75
C ALA A 326 12.12 -2.07 3.37
N ASN A 327 12.24 -1.73 4.65
CA ASN A 327 13.52 -1.62 5.38
C ASN A 327 14.06 -2.95 5.95
N GLY A 328 13.21 -3.97 6.07
CA GLY A 328 13.57 -5.30 6.58
C GLY A 328 13.52 -5.44 8.11
N SER A 329 13.19 -4.39 8.86
CA SER A 329 13.04 -4.43 10.32
C SER A 329 11.58 -4.45 10.77
N THR A 330 10.76 -3.65 10.10
CA THR A 330 9.34 -3.48 10.41
C THR A 330 8.53 -4.03 9.24
N CYS A 331 7.59 -4.89 9.57
CA CYS A 331 6.72 -5.56 8.62
C CYS A 331 5.27 -5.17 8.90
N ASP A 332 4.50 -5.14 7.83
CA ASP A 332 3.06 -5.06 7.87
C ASP A 332 2.45 -6.43 7.48
N GLN A 333 1.39 -6.81 8.17
CA GLN A 333 0.56 -7.95 7.81
C GLN A 333 -0.83 -7.47 7.44
N GLN A 334 -1.01 -7.26 6.14
CA GLN A 334 -2.29 -6.99 5.52
C GLN A 334 -2.90 -8.31 5.00
N ILE A 335 -3.91 -8.82 5.70
CA ILE A 335 -4.67 -10.00 5.32
C ILE A 335 -5.85 -9.56 4.47
N ARG A 336 -5.85 -9.95 3.20
CA ARG A 336 -6.89 -9.65 2.22
C ARG A 336 -7.82 -10.84 2.08
N PHE A 337 -9.12 -10.57 2.00
CA PHE A 337 -10.16 -11.60 1.93
C PHE A 337 -10.77 -11.69 0.53
N PHE A 338 -10.78 -12.91 -0.02
CA PHE A 338 -11.30 -13.21 -1.35
C PHE A 338 -12.64 -13.98 -1.34
N ASN A 339 -13.20 -14.27 -0.16
CA ASN A 339 -14.45 -15.03 0.05
C ASN A 339 -15.55 -14.19 0.71
N THR A 340 -15.66 -12.91 0.37
CA THR A 340 -16.65 -11.98 0.96
C THR A 340 -17.68 -11.53 -0.06
N SER A 341 -18.66 -10.73 0.36
CA SER A 341 -19.64 -10.13 -0.56
C SER A 341 -19.01 -9.22 -1.62
N LEU A 342 -17.80 -8.71 -1.38
CA LEU A 342 -17.07 -7.86 -2.33
C LEU A 342 -16.37 -8.65 -3.43
N THR A 343 -16.36 -9.99 -3.34
CA THR A 343 -15.68 -10.88 -4.30
C THR A 343 -16.58 -12.00 -4.81
N GLN A 344 -17.90 -11.87 -4.66
CA GLN A 344 -18.89 -12.88 -5.02
C GLN A 344 -19.99 -12.32 -5.93
N GLY A 345 -20.61 -13.20 -6.73
CA GLY A 345 -21.71 -12.84 -7.63
C GLY A 345 -21.29 -11.78 -8.65
N VAL A 346 -21.99 -10.63 -8.66
CA VAL A 346 -21.69 -9.54 -9.61
C VAL A 346 -20.38 -8.81 -9.31
N PHE A 347 -19.74 -9.09 -8.16
CA PHE A 347 -18.46 -8.54 -7.73
C PHE A 347 -17.33 -9.57 -7.80
N GLU A 348 -17.53 -10.71 -8.46
CA GLU A 348 -16.48 -11.70 -8.66
C GLU A 348 -15.22 -11.06 -9.29
N PRO A 349 -14.02 -11.43 -8.81
CA PRO A 349 -12.76 -10.98 -9.39
C PRO A 349 -12.73 -11.16 -10.91
N VAL A 350 -12.47 -10.07 -11.62
CA VAL A 350 -12.48 -10.06 -13.08
C VAL A 350 -11.08 -10.41 -13.58
N PRO A 351 -10.87 -11.52 -14.30
CA PRO A 351 -9.58 -11.82 -14.89
C PRO A 351 -9.28 -10.81 -15.99
N VAL A 352 -8.09 -10.21 -15.97
CA VAL A 352 -7.65 -9.17 -16.91
C VAL A 352 -6.29 -9.46 -17.51
N ARG A 353 -6.09 -8.96 -18.73
CA ARG A 353 -4.82 -8.89 -19.45
C ARG A 353 -4.56 -7.48 -19.95
N GLY A 354 -3.31 -7.06 -20.04
CA GLY A 354 -3.04 -5.69 -20.45
C GLY A 354 -1.59 -5.31 -20.61
N THR A 355 -1.35 -4.01 -20.49
CA THR A 355 -0.03 -3.39 -20.52
C THR A 355 0.17 -2.53 -19.28
N ILE A 356 1.37 -2.58 -18.72
CA ILE A 356 1.82 -1.71 -17.63
C ILE A 356 2.99 -0.89 -18.14
N LYS A 357 2.98 0.41 -17.91
CA LYS A 357 4.14 1.29 -18.10
C LYS A 357 4.47 1.97 -16.80
N ALA A 358 5.75 2.05 -16.44
CA ALA A 358 6.17 2.68 -15.20
C ALA A 358 7.61 3.16 -15.22
N ASP A 359 7.83 4.33 -14.64
CA ASP A 359 9.10 4.77 -14.07
C ASP A 359 8.95 4.78 -12.56
N LEU A 360 9.18 3.62 -11.95
CA LEU A 360 9.18 3.38 -10.50
C LEU A 360 10.29 2.39 -10.16
N GLY A 361 10.97 2.64 -9.04
CA GLY A 361 11.94 1.72 -8.49
C GLY A 361 11.33 0.35 -8.15
N PRO A 362 12.16 -0.70 -8.12
CA PRO A 362 13.61 -0.68 -8.29
C PRO A 362 14.04 -0.77 -9.77
N PHE A 363 13.12 -0.67 -10.73
CA PHE A 363 13.49 -0.58 -12.15
C PHE A 363 14.08 0.80 -12.42
N SER A 364 15.31 0.84 -12.92
CA SER A 364 16.09 2.08 -13.09
C SER A 364 15.72 2.90 -14.33
N THR A 365 14.75 2.44 -15.12
CA THR A 365 14.33 3.05 -16.39
C THR A 365 12.83 2.98 -16.54
N ASP A 366 12.27 3.83 -17.40
CA ASP A 366 10.90 3.66 -17.89
C ASP A 366 10.75 2.26 -18.51
N THR A 367 9.88 1.45 -17.90
CA THR A 367 9.65 0.06 -18.26
C THR A 367 8.24 -0.10 -18.81
N SER A 368 8.11 -0.93 -19.84
CA SER A 368 6.82 -1.31 -20.42
C SER A 368 6.72 -2.82 -20.44
N PHE A 369 5.68 -3.34 -19.79
CA PHE A 369 5.37 -4.76 -19.70
C PHE A 369 4.07 -5.02 -20.45
N SER A 370 4.16 -5.74 -21.56
CA SER A 370 2.99 -6.18 -22.35
C SER A 370 2.55 -7.59 -21.95
N ASP A 371 1.29 -7.90 -22.22
CA ASP A 371 0.69 -9.22 -21.95
C ASP A 371 0.77 -9.65 -20.49
N VAL A 372 0.69 -8.67 -19.59
CA VAL A 372 0.59 -8.93 -18.14
C VAL A 372 -0.81 -9.43 -17.83
N ALA A 373 -0.93 -10.31 -16.84
CA ALA A 373 -2.19 -10.98 -16.51
C ALA A 373 -2.44 -10.96 -15.00
N GLY A 374 -3.72 -10.88 -14.63
CA GLY A 374 -4.12 -10.83 -13.22
C GLY A 374 -5.61 -10.61 -13.02
N PHE A 375 -5.98 -9.94 -11.94
CA PHE A 375 -7.37 -9.72 -11.55
C PHE A 375 -7.63 -8.27 -11.16
N GLN A 376 -8.84 -7.80 -11.49
CA GLN A 376 -9.45 -6.64 -10.84
C GLN A 376 -10.41 -7.15 -9.77
N ALA A 377 -10.21 -6.72 -8.52
CA ALA A 377 -11.01 -7.15 -7.39
C ALA A 377 -11.04 -6.09 -6.28
N ALA A 378 -12.20 -6.00 -5.62
CA ALA A 378 -12.36 -5.31 -4.34
C ALA A 378 -12.22 -6.34 -3.21
N THR A 379 -11.16 -6.23 -2.41
CA THR A 379 -10.93 -7.14 -1.29
C THR A 379 -10.95 -6.35 0.01
N PRO A 380 -11.80 -6.69 0.98
CA PRO A 380 -11.66 -6.13 2.29
C PRO A 380 -10.40 -6.71 2.95
N PHE A 381 -9.81 -5.96 3.88
CA PHE A 381 -8.59 -6.36 4.57
C PHE A 381 -8.64 -6.09 6.07
N ILE A 382 -7.80 -6.84 6.79
CA ILE A 382 -7.37 -6.57 8.16
C ILE A 382 -5.87 -6.29 8.09
N GLU A 383 -5.43 -5.20 8.72
CA GLU A 383 -4.04 -4.78 8.72
C GLU A 383 -3.48 -4.73 10.15
N ASN A 384 -2.40 -5.48 10.37
CA ASN A 384 -1.63 -5.50 11.61
C ASN A 384 -0.31 -4.77 11.38
N ASN A 385 -0.32 -3.50 11.74
CA ASN A 385 0.74 -2.55 11.46
C ASN A 385 1.91 -2.62 12.46
N TYR A 386 3.08 -2.16 12.03
CA TYR A 386 4.29 -1.93 12.85
C TYR A 386 4.82 -3.17 13.59
N LEU A 387 4.69 -4.35 12.99
CA LEU A 387 5.14 -5.59 13.60
C LEU A 387 6.65 -5.81 13.34
N PRO A 388 7.43 -6.25 14.34
CA PRO A 388 8.78 -6.74 14.10
C PRO A 388 8.75 -7.88 13.08
N CYS A 389 9.56 -7.80 12.02
CA CYS A 389 9.57 -8.81 10.96
C CYS A 389 9.88 -10.23 11.48
N GLU A 390 10.67 -10.33 12.55
CA GLU A 390 11.01 -11.59 13.23
C GLU A 390 9.77 -12.36 13.73
N MET A 391 8.66 -11.68 14.05
CA MET A 391 7.42 -12.34 14.47
C MET A 391 6.81 -13.23 13.38
N PHE A 392 7.20 -13.04 12.12
CA PHE A 392 6.71 -13.83 10.99
C PHE A 392 7.59 -15.04 10.67
N ARG A 393 8.53 -15.40 11.55
CA ARG A 393 9.27 -16.65 11.41
C ARG A 393 8.32 -17.85 11.40
N GLY A 394 8.36 -18.64 10.33
CA GLY A 394 7.47 -19.78 10.10
C GLY A 394 6.03 -19.38 9.77
N TYR A 395 5.75 -18.11 9.48
CA TYR A 395 4.42 -17.65 9.12
C TYR A 395 3.95 -18.29 7.81
N ASN A 396 2.75 -18.84 7.84
CA ASN A 396 2.04 -19.30 6.64
C ASN A 396 0.93 -18.30 6.32
N PRO A 397 0.90 -17.74 5.09
CA PRO A 397 -0.16 -16.82 4.67
C PRO A 397 -1.55 -17.39 4.91
N VAL A 398 -2.43 -16.56 5.48
CA VAL A 398 -3.84 -16.90 5.66
C VAL A 398 -4.48 -17.05 4.28
N ARG A 399 -5.18 -18.17 4.07
CA ARG A 399 -5.93 -18.43 2.84
C ARG A 399 -7.38 -18.00 3.02
N THR A 400 -7.88 -17.27 2.03
CA THR A 400 -9.20 -16.63 2.08
C THR A 400 -10.01 -16.82 0.79
N THR A 401 -9.53 -17.63 -0.16
CA THR A 401 -10.31 -18.05 -1.36
C THR A 401 -11.14 -19.29 -1.13
#